data_AF-A0A2M7ZD46-F1
#
_entry.id   AF-A0A2M7ZD46-F1
#
_cell.length_a   1.000
_cell.length_b   1.000
_cell.length_c   1.000
_cell.angle_alpha   90.00
_cell.angle_beta   90.00
_cell.angle_gamma   90.00
#
_symmetry.space_group_name_H-M   'P 1'
#
loop_
_entity.id
_entity.type
_entity.pdbx_description
1 polymer ?
#
loop_
_entity_poly.entity_id
_entity_poly.type
_entity_poly.pdbx_seq_one_letter_code
_entity_poly.pdbx_strand_id
1 'polypeptide(L)' 'MNKIILNIGMLFFFFSVIFFAQRQISVFDVLFKSFAVFFFITLSLTILSIVFIKSINKKALTKSHELKENLSEK' A
#
# COMPACT_ATOMS: atom_id res chain seq x y z
N MET A 1 2.34 -9.39 -2.10
CA MET A 1 2.20 -7.95 -1.76
C MET A 1 1.29 -7.68 -0.56
N ASN A 2 0.16 -8.40 -0.38
CA ASN A 2 -0.75 -8.14 0.76
C ASN A 2 -0.09 -8.27 2.15
N LYS A 3 0.81 -9.25 2.36
CA LYS A 3 1.54 -9.41 3.63
C LYS A 3 2.44 -8.21 3.99
N ILE A 4 3.11 -7.62 3.00
CA ILE A 4 3.99 -6.46 3.22
C ILE A 4 3.14 -5.24 3.57
N ILE A 5 2.06 -5.00 2.83
CA ILE A 5 1.12 -3.90 3.08
C ILE A 5 0.51 -4.02 4.47
N LEU A 6 0.12 -5.23 4.87
CA LEU A 6 -0.41 -5.51 6.21
C LEU A 6 0.64 -5.25 7.30
N ASN A 7 1.87 -5.69 7.11
CA ASN A 7 2.96 -5.46 8.08
C ASN A 7 3.27 -3.96 8.23
N ILE A 8 3.31 -3.22 7.12
CA ILE A 8 3.49 -1.76 7.15
C ILE A 8 2.31 -1.10 7.85
N GLY A 9 1.08 -1.49 7.52
CA GLY A 9 -0.13 -1.02 8.21
C GLY A 9 -0.02 -1.25 9.72
N MET A 10 0.31 -2.48 10.14
CA MET A 10 0.45 -2.84 11.56
C MET A 10 1.54 -2.02 12.25
N LEU A 11 2.65 -1.71 11.58
CA LEU A 11 3.67 -0.83 12.13
C LEU A 11 3.09 0.56 12.45
N PHE A 12 2.37 1.16 11.50
CA PHE A 12 1.70 2.45 11.71
C PHE A 12 0.58 2.38 12.75
N PHE A 13 -0.11 1.25 12.86
CA PHE A 13 -1.08 1.00 13.93
C PHE A 13 -0.40 1.11 15.30
N PHE A 14 0.69 0.37 15.52
CA PHE A 14 1.40 0.42 16.80
C PHE A 14 2.01 1.79 17.09
N PHE A 15 2.56 2.49 16.10
CA PHE A 15 3.00 3.87 16.28
C PHE A 15 1.87 4.82 16.64
N SER A 16 0.69 4.66 16.03
CA SER A 16 -0.49 5.44 16.37
C SER A 16 -0.95 5.16 17.80
N VAL A 17 -0.93 3.89 18.23
CA VAL A 17 -1.27 3.52 19.62
C VAL A 17 -0.32 4.20 20.60
N ILE A 18 0.99 4.14 20.35
CA ILE A 18 1.99 4.80 21.21
C ILE A 18 1.75 6.31 21.25
N PHE A 19 1.51 6.94 20.10
CA PHE A 19 1.28 8.39 20.00
C PHE A 19 0.00 8.84 20.73
N PHE A 20 -1.11 8.13 20.55
CA PHE A 20 -2.39 8.47 21.17
C PHE A 20 -2.45 8.09 22.65
N ALA A 21 -1.76 7.03 23.08
CA ALA A 21 -1.68 6.65 24.48
C ALA A 21 -1.03 7.73 25.35
N GLN A 22 -0.13 8.54 24.78
CA GLN A 22 0.52 9.65 25.49
C GLN A 22 -0.42 10.86 25.74
N ARG A 23 -1.62 10.89 25.14
CA ARG A 23 -2.52 12.06 25.17
C ARG A 23 -3.54 12.07 26.32
N GLN A 24 -3.40 11.20 27.31
CA GLN A 24 -4.34 11.06 28.45
C GLN A 24 -5.82 10.92 28.03
N ILE A 25 -6.08 10.32 26.87
CA ILE A 25 -7.44 10.01 26.39
C ILE A 25 -7.83 8.58 26.78
N SER A 26 -9.11 8.27 26.68
CA SER A 26 -9.62 6.94 27.01
C SER A 26 -8.96 5.86 26.14
N VAL A 27 -8.76 4.66 26.70
CA VAL A 27 -8.17 3.52 25.97
C VAL A 27 -8.98 3.18 24.72
N PHE A 28 -10.31 3.29 24.81
CA PHE A 28 -11.20 3.09 23.67
C PHE A 28 -10.93 4.09 22.55
N ASP A 29 -10.76 5.38 22.87
CA ASP A 29 -10.44 6.41 21.88
C ASP A 29 -9.06 6.20 21.26
N VAL A 30 -8.07 5.76 22.03
CA VAL A 30 -6.73 5.41 21.52
C VAL A 30 -6.84 4.33 20.46
N LEU A 31 -7.56 3.24 20.76
CA LEU A 31 -7.71 2.11 19.84
C LEU A 31 -8.51 2.51 18.60
N PHE A 32 -9.60 3.25 18.77
CA PHE A 32 -10.45 3.67 17.65
C PHE A 32 -9.70 4.59 16.68
N LYS A 33 -8.98 5.59 17.21
CA LYS A 33 -8.18 6.52 16.37
C LYS A 33 -7.02 5.81 15.70
N SER A 34 -6.32 4.94 16.42
CA SER A 34 -5.22 4.13 15.85
C SER A 34 -5.72 3.19 14.75
N PHE A 35 -6.89 2.58 14.94
CA PHE A 35 -7.52 1.73 13.94
C PHE A 35 -7.93 2.52 12.70
N ALA A 36 -8.44 3.74 12.86
CA ALA A 36 -8.72 4.62 11.73
C ALA A 36 -7.46 4.94 10.92
N VAL A 37 -6.35 5.29 11.59
CA VAL A 37 -5.06 5.54 10.91
C VAL A 37 -4.57 4.29 10.16
N PHE A 38 -4.62 3.12 10.82
CA PHE A 38 -4.29 1.84 10.20
C PHE A 38 -5.09 1.59 8.92
N PHE A 39 -6.40 1.79 8.98
CA PHE A 39 -7.29 1.55 7.85
C PHE A 39 -6.97 2.49 6.68
N PHE A 40 -6.81 3.78 6.94
CA PHE A 40 -6.47 4.77 5.91
C PHE A 40 -5.14 4.48 5.22
N ILE A 41 -4.09 4.16 5.99
CA ILE A 41 -2.77 3.84 5.44
C ILE A 41 -2.82 2.54 4.63
N THR A 42 -3.45 1.50 5.16
CA THR A 42 -3.55 0.19 4.49
C THR A 42 -4.32 0.31 3.18
N LEU A 43 -5.44 1.05 3.17
CA LEU A 43 -6.23 1.29 1.97
C LEU A 43 -5.43 2.07 0.92
N SER A 44 -4.74 3.13 1.34
CA SER A 44 -3.92 3.97 0.46
C SER A 44 -2.78 3.17 -0.17
N LEU A 45 -2.06 2.38 0.61
CA LEU A 45 -0.97 1.51 0.13
C LEU A 45 -1.48 0.42 -0.80
N THR A 46 -2.68 -0.10 -0.55
CA THR A 46 -3.32 -1.09 -1.43
C THR A 46 -3.64 -0.49 -2.79
N ILE A 47 -4.24 0.70 -2.83
CA ILE A 47 -4.53 1.40 -4.09
C ILE A 47 -3.24 1.71 -4.83
N LEU A 48 -2.24 2.27 -4.14
CA LEU A 48 -0.94 2.60 -4.72
C LEU A 48 -0.27 1.36 -5.31
N SER A 49 -0.29 0.26 -4.58
CA SER A 49 0.26 -1.03 -5.03
C SER A 49 -0.40 -1.54 -6.30
N ILE A 50 -1.74 -1.49 -6.39
CA ILE A 50 -2.48 -1.92 -7.57
C ILE A 50 -2.11 -1.05 -8.78
N VAL A 51 -2.04 0.28 -8.60
CA VAL A 51 -1.65 1.22 -9.66
C VAL A 51 -0.22 0.94 -10.15
N PHE A 52 0.72 0.72 -9.23
CA PHE A 52 2.10 0.39 -9.57
C PHE A 52 2.21 -0.90 -10.39
N ILE A 53 1.55 -1.98 -9.95
CA ILE A 53 1.54 -3.26 -10.69
C ILE A 53 0.97 -3.04 -12.10
N LYS A 54 -0.15 -2.32 -12.22
CA LYS A 54 -0.78 -2.04 -13.52
C LYS A 54 0.16 -1.26 -14.45
N SER A 55 0.87 -0.26 -13.92
CA SER A 55 1.82 0.55 -14.68
C SER A 55 3.00 -0.28 -15.19
N ILE A 56 3.57 -1.14 -14.32
CA ILE A 56 4.67 -2.04 -14.68
C ILE A 56 4.22 -3.04 -15.74
N ASN A 57 3.08 -3.69 -15.55
CA ASN A 57 2.55 -4.67 -16.51
C ASN A 57 2.23 -4.04 -17.86
N LYS A 58 1.70 -2.81 -17.89
CA LYS A 58 1.45 -2.07 -19.14
C LYS A 58 2.75 -1.81 -19.89
N LYS A 59 3.80 -1.33 -19.21
CA LYS A 59 5.12 -1.11 -19.82
C LYS A 59 5.76 -2.40 -20.34
N ALA A 60 5.64 -3.50 -19.60
CA ALA A 60 6.16 -4.79 -20.02
C ALA A 60 5.46 -5.33 -21.28
N LEU A 61 4.13 -5.20 -21.36
CA LEU A 61 3.35 -5.60 -22.53
C LEU A 61 3.69 -4.76 -23.76
N THR A 62 3.78 -3.44 -23.63
CA THR A 62 4.16 -2.54 -24.74
C THR A 62 5.54 -2.89 -25.27
N LYS A 63 6.52 -3.09 -24.38
CA LYS A 63 7.89 -3.47 -24.78
C LYS A 63 7.94 -4.82 -25.49
N SER A 64 7.12 -5.79 -25.07
CA SER A 64 7.04 -7.09 -25.76
C SER A 64 6.41 -6.99 -27.15
N HIS A 65 5.48 -6.06 -27.36
CA HIS A 65 4.86 -5.85 -28.66
C HIS A 65 5.84 -5.21 -29.65
N GLU A 66 6.54 -4.15 -29.21
CA GLU A 66 7.58 -3.49 -30.01
C GLU A 66 8.70 -4.46 -30.40
N LEU A 67 9.13 -5.33 -29.48
CA LEU A 67 10.17 -6.33 -29.80
C LEU A 67 9.71 -7.32 -30.87
N LYS A 68 8.44 -7.73 -30.82
CA LYS A 68 7.86 -8.69 -31.77
C LYS A 68 7.69 -8.09 -33.17
N GLU A 69 7.34 -6.81 -33.24
CA GLU A 69 7.25 -6.04 -34.47
C GLU A 69 8.63 -5.88 -35.14
N ASN A 70 9.65 -5.49 -34.37
CA ASN A 70 11.03 -5.38 -34.86
C ASN A 70 11.66 -6.72 -35.28
N LEU A 71 11.24 -7.84 -34.69
CA LEU A 71 11.68 -9.19 -35.07
C LEU A 71 10.94 -9.76 -36.29
N SER A 72 9.76 -9.22 -36.63
CA SER A 72 8.95 -9.67 -37.76
C SER A 72 9.25 -8.92 -39.07
N GLU A 73 9.89 -7.75 -39.00
CA GLU A 73 10.32 -6.97 -40.18
C GLU A 73 11.70 -7.39 -40.72
N LYS A 74 12.30 -8.49 -40.21
CA LYS A 74 13.61 -9.01 -40.61
C LYS A 74 13.50 -10.39 -41.23
#